data_AF-R6C718-F1
#
_entry.id   AF-R6C718-F1
#
_cell.length_a   1.000
_cell.length_b   1.000
_cell.length_c   1.000
_cell.angle_alpha   90.00
_cell.angle_beta   90.00
_cell.angle_gamma   90.00
#
_symmetry.space_group_name_H-M   'P 1'
#
loop_
_entity.id
_entity.type
_entity.pdbx_description
1 polymer ?
#
loop_
_entity_poly.entity_id
_entity_poly.type
_entity_poly.pdbx_seq_one_letter_code
_entity_poly.pdbx_strand_id
1 'polypeptide(L)'
;MKKETRKEKDGKINKKWLLIGNLVMIVVIIIAAVSCSSGQKKNKWTDVVMRELLPEPPTGKGKLYENTDEEFYLSINKISDKEYEEYKDACIQKGFTVDAAEDLISYEAYNEEGYFLQLMQNGSGMSIRLKAPLQLESITWPVSELGQHLPRPESTIGRYSYEYENHFFLYVGNTGKTDYDAYVAECMKKGFTIGYEKGDTYYRADDEDGCHVSIDYLGNNIITIEAEASEEKNADEAPYPATETTQESQEPEVSQEPEESQEPEESQKPEETPAPSGAPDKEQGEIRSDFKKAMDSYEAFMDEYVAFMKKYSENPTDMNLLTDYADYMNKYADMMEKFEQWESNDMNDAELAYYLEVQTRVSKKLLEASQY
;
A
#
# COMPACT_ATOMS: atom_id res chain seq x y z
N MET A 1 3.32 -19.04 -43.34
CA MET A 1 3.45 -17.59 -43.02
C MET A 1 2.05 -17.02 -42.80
N LYS A 2 1.60 -16.96 -41.55
CA LYS A 2 0.50 -16.09 -41.12
C LYS A 2 1.11 -15.24 -39.99
N LYS A 3 1.21 -13.93 -40.22
CA LYS A 3 1.56 -12.95 -39.19
C LYS A 3 0.28 -12.74 -38.38
N GLU A 4 0.23 -13.26 -37.17
CA GLU A 4 -0.77 -12.83 -36.20
C GLU A 4 -0.19 -11.67 -35.41
N THR A 5 -0.82 -10.51 -35.59
CA THR A 5 -0.50 -9.24 -34.95
C THR A 5 -0.84 -9.32 -33.47
N ARG A 6 0.21 -9.19 -32.66
CA ARG A 6 0.23 -8.90 -31.22
C ARG A 6 -0.76 -7.78 -30.89
N LYS A 7 -1.77 -8.05 -30.06
CA LYS A 7 -2.46 -6.99 -29.31
C LYS A 7 -1.70 -6.83 -27.99
N GLU A 8 -0.85 -5.82 -27.95
CA GLU A 8 -0.22 -5.33 -26.73
C GLU A 8 -1.34 -4.71 -25.87
N LYS A 9 -1.76 -5.40 -24.80
CA LYS A 9 -2.59 -4.77 -23.77
C LYS A 9 -1.64 -3.95 -22.90
N ASP A 10 -1.68 -2.64 -23.11
CA ASP A 10 -0.98 -1.62 -22.33
C ASP A 10 -1.38 -1.75 -20.86
N GLY A 11 -0.51 -2.35 -20.04
CA GLY A 11 -0.67 -2.50 -18.60
C GLY A 11 -0.51 -1.15 -17.91
N LYS A 12 -1.50 -0.27 -18.04
CA LYS A 12 -1.53 1.00 -17.32
C LYS A 12 -1.88 0.73 -15.86
N ILE A 13 -0.89 0.96 -14.98
CA ILE A 13 -1.09 1.08 -13.54
C ILE A 13 -2.32 1.94 -13.27
N ASN A 14 -3.27 1.44 -12.46
CA ASN A 14 -4.50 2.17 -12.18
C ASN A 14 -4.20 3.36 -11.24
N LYS A 15 -3.95 4.53 -11.84
CA LYS A 15 -3.58 5.76 -11.12
C LYS A 15 -4.65 6.19 -10.11
N LYS A 16 -5.92 5.82 -10.31
CA LYS A 16 -7.01 6.05 -9.35
C LYS A 16 -6.74 5.34 -8.01
N TRP A 17 -6.33 4.08 -8.03
CA TRP A 17 -6.04 3.31 -6.80
C TRP A 17 -4.75 3.76 -6.10
N LEU A 18 -3.75 4.23 -6.84
CA LEU A 18 -2.57 4.89 -6.25
C LEU A 18 -2.93 6.21 -5.55
N LEU A 19 -3.87 6.99 -6.10
CA LEU A 19 -4.33 8.25 -5.51
C LEU A 19 -5.22 8.02 -4.29
N ILE A 20 -6.17 7.09 -4.36
CA ILE A 20 -6.98 6.66 -3.21
C ILE A 20 -6.07 6.13 -2.11
N GLY A 21 -5.09 5.28 -2.45
CA GLY A 21 -4.10 4.78 -1.50
C GLY A 21 -3.30 5.90 -0.81
N ASN A 22 -2.86 6.91 -1.56
CA ASN A 22 -2.12 8.05 -1.01
C ASN A 22 -3.01 8.95 -0.12
N LEU A 23 -4.24 9.24 -0.55
CA LEU A 23 -5.20 10.04 0.21
C LEU A 23 -5.63 9.33 1.51
N VAL A 24 -5.95 8.04 1.44
CA VAL A 24 -6.29 7.22 2.60
C VAL A 24 -5.09 7.13 3.55
N MET A 25 -3.86 7.01 3.04
CA MET A 25 -2.65 7.03 3.88
C MET A 25 -2.48 8.36 4.62
N ILE A 26 -2.72 9.51 3.96
CA ILE A 26 -2.71 10.84 4.60
C ILE A 26 -3.76 10.93 5.71
N VAL A 27 -4.97 10.41 5.47
CA VAL A 27 -6.07 10.39 6.46
C VAL A 27 -5.77 9.46 7.63
N VAL A 28 -5.16 8.29 7.40
CA VAL A 28 -4.75 7.35 8.47
C VAL A 28 -3.64 7.96 9.35
N ILE A 29 -2.69 8.67 8.75
CA ILE A 29 -1.65 9.43 9.48
C ILE A 29 -2.28 10.52 10.38
N ILE A 30 -3.37 11.11 9.92
CA ILE A 30 -4.14 12.14 10.61
C ILE A 30 -4.95 11.57 11.78
N ILE A 31 -5.66 10.45 11.60
CA ILE A 31 -6.44 9.80 12.68
C ILE A 31 -5.50 9.28 13.79
N ALA A 32 -4.31 8.81 13.42
CA ALA A 32 -3.25 8.47 14.39
C ALA A 32 -2.74 9.69 15.17
N ALA A 33 -2.84 10.90 14.63
CA ALA A 33 -2.46 12.12 15.33
C ALA A 33 -3.46 12.52 16.45
N VAL A 34 -4.74 12.14 16.34
CA VAL A 34 -5.80 12.43 17.33
C VAL A 34 -5.72 11.53 18.56
N SER A 35 -5.28 10.27 18.42
CA SER A 35 -5.27 9.31 19.53
C SER A 35 -4.12 9.49 20.55
N CYS A 36 -3.29 10.53 20.44
CA CYS A 36 -2.23 10.79 21.43
C CYS A 36 -1.91 12.28 21.57
N SER A 37 -2.71 12.99 22.37
CA SER A 37 -2.22 14.18 23.08
C SER A 37 -2.57 14.10 24.57
N SER A 38 -1.82 13.28 25.30
CA SER A 38 -1.63 13.51 26.72
C SER A 38 -0.16 13.85 26.95
N GLY A 39 0.07 15.13 27.31
CA GLY A 39 1.30 15.68 27.89
C GLY A 39 2.64 15.22 27.30
N GLN A 40 3.16 15.93 26.30
CA GLN A 40 4.56 15.76 25.89
C GLN A 40 5.51 16.17 27.03
N LYS A 41 6.02 15.17 27.76
CA LYS A 41 7.34 15.28 28.37
C LYS A 41 8.35 15.41 27.24
N LYS A 42 9.30 16.33 27.35
CA LYS A 42 10.49 16.33 26.51
C LYS A 42 11.23 15.01 26.77
N ASN A 43 11.07 14.03 25.88
CA ASN A 43 11.78 12.76 25.99
C ASN A 43 13.27 13.04 25.82
N LYS A 44 14.08 12.65 26.80
CA LYS A 44 15.54 12.77 26.70
C LYS A 44 16.04 11.63 25.82
N TRP A 45 17.10 11.86 25.06
CA TRP A 45 17.74 10.77 24.29
C TRP A 45 18.15 9.58 25.18
N THR A 46 18.48 9.84 26.44
CA THR A 46 18.74 8.80 27.46
C THR A 46 17.59 7.84 27.70
N ASP A 47 16.37 8.24 27.37
CA ASP A 47 15.15 7.46 27.62
C ASP A 47 14.75 6.61 26.39
N VAL A 48 15.48 6.75 25.27
CA VAL A 48 15.26 5.94 24.07
C VAL A 48 15.84 4.54 24.28
N VAL A 49 15.01 3.51 24.02
CA VAL A 49 15.30 2.10 24.27
C VAL A 49 16.44 1.63 23.37
N MET A 50 16.33 1.90 22.07
CA MET A 50 17.29 1.48 21.04
C MET A 50 18.42 2.49 20.79
N ARG A 51 18.67 3.43 21.71
CA ARG A 51 19.56 4.59 21.47
C ARG A 51 21.00 4.22 21.11
N GLU A 52 21.48 3.05 21.53
CA GLU A 52 22.87 2.63 21.27
C GLU A 52 23.07 2.23 19.80
N LEU A 53 21.99 1.84 19.11
CA LEU A 53 21.97 1.43 17.70
C LEU A 53 22.02 2.65 16.77
N LEU A 54 21.58 3.82 17.22
CA LEU A 54 21.47 5.03 16.40
C LEU A 54 22.46 6.12 16.85
N PRO A 55 22.88 7.01 15.96
CA PRO A 55 23.46 8.28 16.38
C PRO A 55 22.38 9.15 17.04
N GLU A 56 22.79 10.01 17.98
CA GLU A 56 21.88 10.98 18.58
C GLU A 56 21.37 11.95 17.50
N PRO A 57 20.05 12.09 17.31
CA PRO A 57 19.50 12.91 16.25
C PRO A 57 19.64 14.41 16.55
N PRO A 58 19.60 15.28 15.51
CA PRO A 58 19.59 16.72 15.69
C PRO A 58 18.47 17.15 16.66
N THR A 59 18.85 17.66 17.82
CA THR A 59 17.90 17.96 18.90
C THR A 59 17.09 19.21 18.61
N GLY A 60 15.77 19.18 18.85
CA GLY A 60 15.04 20.40 19.21
C GLY A 60 13.57 20.53 18.83
N LYS A 61 13.00 19.72 17.91
CA LYS A 61 11.64 19.97 17.37
C LYS A 61 10.94 18.71 16.81
N GLY A 62 11.15 17.56 17.45
CA GLY A 62 10.59 16.28 16.99
C GLY A 62 9.46 15.72 17.86
N LYS A 63 8.67 14.81 17.29
CA LYS A 63 7.65 13.99 17.96
C LYS A 63 8.09 12.53 17.93
N LEU A 64 8.21 11.94 19.12
CA LEU A 64 8.43 10.51 19.31
C LEU A 64 7.06 9.81 19.23
N TYR A 65 6.95 8.84 18.33
CA TYR A 65 5.75 8.03 18.12
C TYR A 65 5.89 6.67 18.79
N GLU A 66 7.01 5.98 18.55
CA GLU A 66 7.29 4.67 19.13
C GLU A 66 8.66 4.64 19.80
N ASN A 67 8.72 3.93 20.93
CA ASN A 67 9.95 3.75 21.71
C ASN A 67 9.88 2.44 22.51
N THR A 68 9.87 1.33 21.79
CA THR A 68 9.95 -0.01 22.36
C THR A 68 11.27 -0.68 21.97
N ASP A 69 11.48 -1.91 22.42
CA ASP A 69 12.56 -2.79 21.96
C ASP A 69 12.21 -3.51 20.64
N GLU A 70 11.04 -3.26 20.07
CA GLU A 70 10.62 -3.74 18.74
C GLU A 70 10.63 -2.65 17.68
N GLU A 71 10.22 -1.42 18.04
CA GLU A 71 10.15 -0.31 17.10
C GLU A 71 10.49 1.03 17.78
N PHE A 72 11.31 1.80 17.10
CA PHE A 72 11.57 3.21 17.40
C PHE A 72 11.12 4.05 16.20
N TYR A 73 10.30 5.06 16.47
CA TYR A 73 9.86 6.00 15.44
C TYR A 73 9.90 7.44 15.97
N LEU A 74 10.78 8.25 15.40
CA LEU A 74 10.93 9.67 15.67
C LEU A 74 10.74 10.48 14.39
N SER A 75 9.87 11.49 14.43
CA SER A 75 9.82 12.54 13.40
C SER A 75 10.44 13.82 13.94
N ILE A 76 11.24 14.51 13.14
CA ILE A 76 11.94 15.73 13.47
C ILE A 76 11.55 16.80 12.46
N ASN A 77 11.10 17.95 12.94
CA ASN A 77 10.75 19.08 12.09
C ASN A 77 11.87 20.13 12.04
N LYS A 78 11.87 20.92 10.97
CA LYS A 78 12.79 22.04 10.72
C LYS A 78 14.27 21.60 10.70
N ILE A 79 14.56 20.53 9.99
CA ILE A 79 15.91 20.07 9.68
C ILE A 79 16.32 20.62 8.30
N SER A 80 17.60 20.89 8.14
CA SER A 80 18.22 21.22 6.84
C SER A 80 18.66 19.95 6.11
N ASP A 81 18.78 20.02 4.77
CA ASP A 81 19.31 18.92 3.96
C ASP A 81 20.69 18.47 4.44
N LYS A 82 21.51 19.42 4.92
CA LYS A 82 22.82 19.09 5.48
C LYS A 82 22.71 18.26 6.76
N GLU A 83 21.77 18.58 7.65
CA GLU A 83 21.55 17.80 8.88
C GLU A 83 20.99 16.41 8.57
N TYR A 84 20.18 16.26 7.51
CA TYR A 84 19.72 14.97 7.03
C TYR A 84 20.90 14.10 6.58
N GLU A 85 21.71 14.63 5.67
CA GLU A 85 22.87 13.94 5.10
C GLU A 85 23.89 13.55 6.18
N GLU A 86 24.20 14.46 7.11
CA GLU A 86 25.10 14.15 8.24
C GLU A 86 24.54 13.04 9.15
N TYR A 87 23.21 13.00 9.36
CA TYR A 87 22.57 11.94 10.16
C TYR A 87 22.56 10.60 9.43
N LYS A 88 22.27 10.60 8.12
CA LYS A 88 22.34 9.42 7.26
C LYS A 88 23.75 8.82 7.27
N ASP A 89 24.79 9.64 7.06
CA ASP A 89 26.19 9.20 7.11
C ASP A 89 26.57 8.61 8.47
N ALA A 90 26.06 9.19 9.57
CA ALA A 90 26.29 8.66 10.91
C ALA A 90 25.58 7.31 11.13
N CYS A 91 24.41 7.09 10.54
CA CYS A 91 23.72 5.80 10.55
C CYS A 91 24.47 4.75 9.74
N ILE A 92 25.02 5.12 8.57
CA ILE A 92 25.89 4.25 7.77
C ILE A 92 27.12 3.83 8.59
N GLN A 93 27.73 4.76 9.33
CA GLN A 93 28.86 4.46 10.24
C GLN A 93 28.46 3.57 11.43
N LYS A 94 27.17 3.52 11.79
CA LYS A 94 26.62 2.58 12.77
C LYS A 94 26.36 1.18 12.20
N GLY A 95 26.63 0.96 10.92
CA GLY A 95 26.59 -0.35 10.27
C GLY A 95 25.34 -0.63 9.44
N PHE A 96 24.42 0.34 9.31
CA PHE A 96 23.27 0.22 8.42
C PHE A 96 23.74 0.31 6.96
N THR A 97 24.09 -0.84 6.38
CA THR A 97 24.71 -0.95 5.04
C THR A 97 24.27 -2.20 4.28
N VAL A 98 23.62 -3.16 4.95
CA VAL A 98 23.15 -4.41 4.36
C VAL A 98 21.86 -4.14 3.59
N ASP A 99 21.81 -4.60 2.33
CA ASP A 99 20.69 -4.38 1.40
C ASP A 99 20.23 -2.91 1.36
N ALA A 100 21.18 -1.98 1.36
CA ALA A 100 20.91 -0.56 1.36
C ALA A 100 20.23 -0.11 0.05
N ALA A 101 19.13 0.64 0.18
CA ALA A 101 18.47 1.34 -0.90
C ALA A 101 18.33 2.83 -0.58
N GLU A 102 18.50 3.66 -1.60
CA GLU A 102 18.44 5.11 -1.48
C GLU A 102 17.69 5.69 -2.68
N ASP A 103 16.82 6.65 -2.41
CA ASP A 103 16.19 7.49 -3.42
C ASP A 103 16.34 8.98 -3.08
N LEU A 104 15.60 9.86 -3.77
CA LEU A 104 15.71 11.31 -3.59
C LEU A 104 15.33 11.79 -2.18
N ILE A 105 14.53 11.03 -1.45
CA ILE A 105 13.96 11.42 -0.16
C ILE A 105 14.08 10.32 0.90
N SER A 106 14.62 9.15 0.58
CA SER A 106 14.69 8.03 1.52
C SER A 106 16.04 7.33 1.50
N TYR A 107 16.39 6.77 2.65
CA TYR A 107 17.49 5.83 2.82
C TYR A 107 17.03 4.70 3.72
N GLU A 108 17.15 3.46 3.25
CA GLU A 108 16.80 2.28 4.03
C GLU A 108 17.92 1.24 3.96
N ALA A 109 18.18 0.56 5.07
CA ALA A 109 19.20 -0.46 5.15
C ALA A 109 19.03 -1.30 6.42
N TYR A 110 19.57 -2.52 6.39
CA TYR A 110 19.75 -3.34 7.58
C TYR A 110 21.17 -3.17 8.14
N ASN A 111 21.33 -3.42 9.44
CA ASN A 111 22.66 -3.70 10.01
C ASN A 111 22.93 -5.21 10.05
N GLU A 112 24.16 -5.61 10.43
CA GLU A 112 24.55 -7.04 10.50
C GLU A 112 23.74 -7.85 11.52
N GLU A 113 23.15 -7.19 12.51
CA GLU A 113 22.27 -7.81 13.52
C GLU A 113 20.82 -7.96 13.02
N GLY A 114 20.50 -7.43 11.83
CA GLY A 114 19.19 -7.54 11.20
C GLY A 114 18.19 -6.44 11.58
N TYR A 115 18.62 -5.40 12.29
CA TYR A 115 17.77 -4.23 12.54
C TYR A 115 17.56 -3.46 11.24
N PHE A 116 16.33 -3.08 10.96
CA PHE A 116 15.97 -2.31 9.77
C PHE A 116 15.87 -0.83 10.10
N LEU A 117 16.66 0.00 9.44
CA LEU A 117 16.58 1.46 9.48
C LEU A 117 15.87 1.96 8.22
N GLN A 118 14.96 2.90 8.40
CA GLN A 118 14.41 3.75 7.36
C GLN A 118 14.49 5.21 7.78
N LEU A 119 15.15 6.00 6.95
CA LEU A 119 15.19 7.46 7.01
C LEU A 119 14.35 7.99 5.87
N MET A 120 13.48 8.95 6.14
CA MET A 120 12.72 9.64 5.10
C MET A 120 12.72 11.14 5.35
N GLN A 121 13.19 11.90 4.37
CA GLN A 121 13.16 13.35 4.33
C GLN A 121 11.86 13.84 3.67
N ASN A 122 11.18 14.79 4.29
CA ASN A 122 10.00 15.43 3.72
C ASN A 122 10.08 16.94 3.90
N GLY A 123 10.54 17.63 2.86
CA GLY A 123 10.80 19.07 2.92
C GLY A 123 11.78 19.39 4.05
N SER A 124 11.31 20.16 5.04
CA SER A 124 12.11 20.48 6.24
C SER A 124 11.95 19.47 7.38
N GLY A 125 11.42 18.28 7.13
CA GLY A 125 11.24 17.21 8.12
C GLY A 125 12.10 15.99 7.81
N MET A 126 12.40 15.21 8.85
CA MET A 126 13.00 13.88 8.74
C MET A 126 12.25 12.92 9.66
N SER A 127 11.98 11.72 9.18
CA SER A 127 11.54 10.60 10.01
C SER A 127 12.65 9.57 10.10
N ILE A 128 12.79 9.00 11.30
CA ILE A 128 13.73 7.93 11.63
C ILE A 128 12.89 6.79 12.17
N ARG A 129 12.88 5.68 11.45
CA ARG A 129 12.21 4.45 11.86
C ARG A 129 13.25 3.35 11.98
N LEU A 130 13.28 2.69 13.13
CA LEU A 130 14.15 1.56 13.40
C LEU A 130 13.29 0.40 13.89
N LYS A 131 13.41 -0.77 13.25
CA LYS A 131 12.69 -1.98 13.64
C LYS A 131 13.66 -3.07 14.06
N ALA A 132 13.30 -3.80 15.11
CA ALA A 132 14.01 -4.99 15.54
C ALA A 132 13.99 -6.08 14.46
N PRO A 133 14.97 -6.98 14.46
CA PRO A 133 15.02 -8.10 13.52
C PRO A 133 13.75 -8.96 13.62
N LEU A 134 13.31 -9.46 12.47
CA LEU A 134 12.21 -10.42 12.42
C LEU A 134 12.60 -11.70 13.17
N GLN A 135 11.84 -12.06 14.20
CA GLN A 135 12.07 -13.30 14.93
C GLN A 135 11.59 -14.48 14.07
N LEU A 136 12.53 -15.37 13.73
CA LEU A 136 12.32 -16.55 12.91
C LEU A 136 12.72 -17.81 13.69
N GLU A 137 11.99 -18.90 13.47
CA GLU A 137 12.18 -20.18 14.16
C GLU A 137 12.28 -21.33 13.16
N SER A 138 12.52 -22.55 13.63
CA SER A 138 12.45 -23.71 12.76
C SER A 138 11.00 -23.98 12.35
N ILE A 139 10.76 -24.14 11.05
CA ILE A 139 9.45 -24.46 10.49
C ILE A 139 9.46 -25.81 9.76
N THR A 140 8.28 -26.39 9.60
CA THR A 140 8.01 -27.47 8.66
C THR A 140 7.31 -26.91 7.45
N TRP A 141 7.65 -27.38 6.24
CA TRP A 141 6.97 -26.98 5.02
C TRP A 141 5.50 -27.42 5.02
N PRO A 142 4.54 -26.65 4.46
CA PRO A 142 3.14 -27.05 4.43
C PRO A 142 2.96 -28.41 3.77
N VAL A 143 2.16 -29.27 4.41
CA VAL A 143 1.86 -30.62 3.91
C VAL A 143 0.55 -30.69 3.13
N SER A 144 -0.17 -29.57 3.03
CA SER A 144 -1.40 -29.44 2.22
C SER A 144 -1.12 -29.73 0.75
N GLU A 145 -2.18 -29.99 -0.02
CA GLU A 145 -2.05 -30.19 -1.46
C GLU A 145 -1.40 -28.97 -2.13
N LEU A 146 -1.77 -27.76 -1.71
CA LEU A 146 -1.13 -26.51 -2.16
C LEU A 146 0.37 -26.48 -1.81
N GLY A 147 0.73 -26.84 -0.57
CA GLY A 147 2.13 -26.90 -0.14
C GLY A 147 2.98 -27.87 -0.97
N GLN A 148 2.40 -28.98 -1.42
CA GLN A 148 3.07 -29.95 -2.29
C GLN A 148 3.17 -29.49 -3.75
N HIS A 149 2.31 -28.54 -4.16
CA HIS A 149 2.32 -27.95 -5.49
C HIS A 149 3.56 -27.05 -5.69
N LEU A 150 3.97 -26.33 -4.65
CA LEU A 150 5.15 -25.48 -4.67
C LEU A 150 6.46 -26.28 -4.44
N PRO A 151 7.59 -25.84 -5.01
CA PRO A 151 8.89 -26.34 -4.57
C PRO A 151 9.13 -25.94 -3.11
N ARG A 152 9.96 -26.71 -2.39
CA ARG A 152 10.36 -26.37 -1.02
C ARG A 152 11.65 -25.53 -1.03
N PRO A 153 11.73 -24.40 -0.30
CA PRO A 153 12.96 -23.63 -0.17
C PRO A 153 14.03 -24.43 0.58
N GLU A 154 15.31 -24.13 0.35
CA GLU A 154 16.41 -24.81 1.03
C GLU A 154 16.42 -24.57 2.54
N SER A 155 16.09 -23.33 2.95
CA SER A 155 16.00 -22.95 4.35
C SER A 155 14.78 -23.56 5.04
N THR A 156 14.96 -23.88 6.32
CA THR A 156 13.91 -24.36 7.23
C THR A 156 13.68 -23.39 8.39
N ILE A 157 14.23 -22.19 8.28
CA ILE A 157 14.08 -21.12 9.26
C ILE A 157 13.07 -20.12 8.72
N GLY A 158 12.00 -19.86 9.46
CA GLY A 158 10.92 -19.02 9.01
C GLY A 158 9.88 -18.74 10.07
N ARG A 159 8.77 -18.14 9.65
CA ARG A 159 7.60 -17.87 10.49
C ARG A 159 6.36 -17.76 9.61
N TYR A 160 5.29 -18.46 9.97
CA TYR A 160 4.00 -18.29 9.32
C TYR A 160 3.34 -16.99 9.80
N SER A 161 2.78 -16.24 8.85
CA SER A 161 1.75 -15.24 9.16
C SER A 161 0.41 -15.94 9.34
N TYR A 162 0.10 -16.87 8.43
CA TYR A 162 -1.06 -17.75 8.48
C TYR A 162 -0.82 -19.00 7.61
N GLU A 163 -1.52 -20.09 7.91
CA GLU A 163 -1.48 -21.35 7.16
C GLU A 163 -2.88 -22.00 7.17
N TYR A 164 -3.44 -22.19 5.99
CA TYR A 164 -4.69 -22.90 5.73
C TYR A 164 -4.45 -23.92 4.60
N GLU A 165 -5.42 -24.80 4.34
CA GLU A 165 -5.26 -25.84 3.31
C GLU A 165 -5.08 -25.25 1.90
N ASN A 166 -5.79 -24.17 1.63
CA ASN A 166 -5.89 -23.52 0.32
C ASN A 166 -5.16 -22.18 0.20
N HIS A 167 -4.57 -21.65 1.29
CA HIS A 167 -3.70 -20.47 1.22
C HIS A 167 -2.77 -20.39 2.42
N PHE A 168 -1.57 -19.86 2.22
CA PHE A 168 -0.63 -19.60 3.30
C PHE A 168 0.27 -18.42 3.00
N PHE A 169 0.81 -17.81 4.06
CA PHE A 169 1.84 -16.78 3.97
C PHE A 169 2.95 -17.09 4.95
N LEU A 170 4.18 -17.17 4.43
CA LEU A 170 5.36 -17.58 5.18
C LEU A 170 6.53 -16.63 4.93
N TYR A 171 7.21 -16.24 6.01
CA TYR A 171 8.55 -15.66 5.93
C TYR A 171 9.59 -16.77 5.99
N VAL A 172 10.60 -16.73 5.13
CA VAL A 172 11.72 -17.68 5.12
C VAL A 172 13.02 -16.92 5.23
N GLY A 173 13.76 -17.15 6.32
CA GLY A 173 15.07 -16.56 6.58
C GLY A 173 16.21 -17.38 6.00
N ASN A 174 17.43 -16.89 6.17
CA ASN A 174 18.65 -17.50 5.60
C ASN A 174 18.52 -17.79 4.10
N THR A 175 17.77 -16.95 3.38
CA THR A 175 17.53 -17.07 1.94
C THR A 175 18.08 -15.82 1.29
N GLY A 176 19.36 -15.86 0.94
CA GLY A 176 20.03 -14.74 0.30
C GLY A 176 19.55 -14.54 -1.13
N LYS A 177 20.05 -13.49 -1.79
CA LYS A 177 19.57 -13.14 -3.13
C LYS A 177 19.69 -14.28 -4.16
N THR A 178 20.79 -15.01 -4.10
CA THR A 178 21.03 -16.18 -4.96
C THR A 178 20.05 -17.32 -4.68
N ASP A 179 19.71 -17.56 -3.41
CA ASP A 179 18.77 -18.60 -3.00
C ASP A 179 17.34 -18.23 -3.41
N TYR A 180 16.97 -16.94 -3.30
CA TYR A 180 15.73 -16.40 -3.84
C TYR A 180 15.63 -16.64 -5.36
N ASP A 181 16.66 -16.28 -6.12
CA ASP A 181 16.66 -16.44 -7.58
C ASP A 181 16.55 -17.92 -7.98
N ALA A 182 17.19 -18.81 -7.23
CA ALA A 182 17.10 -20.25 -7.40
C ALA A 182 15.68 -20.78 -7.08
N TYR A 183 15.07 -20.31 -5.99
CA TYR A 183 13.71 -20.68 -5.61
C TYR A 183 12.68 -20.25 -6.66
N VAL A 184 12.77 -19.00 -7.15
CA VAL A 184 11.95 -18.51 -8.26
C VAL A 184 12.13 -19.38 -9.51
N ALA A 185 13.36 -19.77 -9.85
CA ALA A 185 13.60 -20.65 -11.00
C ALA A 185 12.96 -22.04 -10.84
N GLU A 186 12.99 -22.61 -9.63
CA GLU A 186 12.28 -23.87 -9.36
C GLU A 186 10.76 -23.70 -9.40
N CYS A 187 10.20 -22.56 -8.97
CA CYS A 187 8.77 -22.26 -9.14
C CYS A 187 8.39 -22.22 -10.62
N MET A 188 9.17 -21.52 -11.46
CA MET A 188 8.93 -21.48 -12.91
C MET A 188 8.99 -22.88 -13.54
N LYS A 189 9.93 -23.71 -13.11
CA LYS A 189 10.06 -25.10 -13.57
C LYS A 189 8.91 -25.99 -13.08
N LYS A 190 8.27 -25.63 -11.97
CA LYS A 190 7.09 -26.29 -11.40
C LYS A 190 5.78 -25.91 -12.12
N GLY A 191 5.80 -24.93 -13.01
CA GLY A 191 4.65 -24.58 -13.85
C GLY A 191 4.08 -23.19 -13.59
N PHE A 192 4.49 -22.52 -12.51
CA PHE A 192 4.12 -21.14 -12.22
C PHE A 192 4.72 -20.21 -13.27
N THR A 193 4.04 -20.01 -14.40
CA THR A 193 4.54 -19.28 -15.57
C THR A 193 3.45 -18.47 -16.27
N ILE A 194 2.20 -18.64 -15.86
CA ILE A 194 1.04 -17.94 -16.38
C ILE A 194 0.94 -16.59 -15.68
N GLY A 195 0.65 -15.53 -16.42
CA GLY A 195 0.45 -14.19 -15.86
C GLY A 195 1.68 -13.61 -15.13
N TYR A 196 2.88 -14.15 -15.35
CA TYR A 196 3.98 -13.85 -14.44
C TYR A 196 4.43 -12.38 -14.47
N GLU A 197 4.71 -11.85 -13.29
CA GLU A 197 5.38 -10.57 -13.08
C GLU A 197 6.69 -10.81 -12.33
N LYS A 198 7.78 -10.23 -12.80
CA LYS A 198 9.09 -10.38 -12.17
C LYS A 198 9.85 -9.07 -12.19
N GLY A 199 10.29 -8.64 -11.01
CA GLY A 199 11.29 -7.60 -10.85
C GLY A 199 12.52 -8.12 -10.15
N ASP A 200 13.38 -7.20 -9.72
CA ASP A 200 14.56 -7.57 -8.94
C ASP A 200 14.13 -8.22 -7.63
N THR A 201 13.23 -7.62 -6.86
CA THR A 201 12.84 -8.10 -5.53
C THR A 201 11.51 -8.84 -5.46
N TYR A 202 10.85 -9.11 -6.58
CA TYR A 202 9.55 -9.79 -6.55
C TYR A 202 9.34 -10.74 -7.73
N TYR A 203 8.51 -11.75 -7.50
CA TYR A 203 8.02 -12.70 -8.47
C TYR A 203 6.57 -13.09 -8.15
N ARG A 204 5.68 -13.00 -9.12
CA ARG A 204 4.29 -13.46 -9.01
C ARG A 204 3.92 -14.25 -10.25
N ALA A 205 3.17 -15.35 -10.10
CA ALA A 205 2.71 -16.13 -11.23
C ALA A 205 1.63 -17.13 -10.84
N ASP A 206 0.86 -17.57 -11.83
CA ASP A 206 -0.08 -18.67 -11.72
C ASP A 206 0.47 -19.92 -12.42
N ASP A 207 0.03 -21.09 -11.99
CA ASP A 207 0.18 -22.36 -12.71
C ASP A 207 -1.06 -22.72 -13.55
N GLU A 208 -1.00 -23.86 -14.25
CA GLU A 208 -2.10 -24.34 -15.10
C GLU A 208 -3.35 -24.78 -14.30
N ASP A 209 -3.21 -25.09 -13.02
CA ASP A 209 -4.30 -25.46 -12.11
C ASP A 209 -4.96 -24.23 -11.46
N GLY A 210 -4.46 -23.03 -11.78
CA GLY A 210 -4.91 -21.74 -11.25
C GLY A 210 -4.43 -21.45 -9.83
N CYS A 211 -3.40 -22.16 -9.33
CA CYS A 211 -2.80 -21.78 -8.06
C CYS A 211 -1.86 -20.58 -8.27
N HIS A 212 -1.95 -19.62 -7.37
CA HIS A 212 -1.15 -18.40 -7.38
C HIS A 212 0.05 -18.53 -6.44
N VAL A 213 1.19 -17.95 -6.84
CA VAL A 213 2.34 -17.72 -5.95
C VAL A 213 2.81 -16.27 -6.05
N SER A 214 3.07 -15.66 -4.89
CA SER A 214 3.72 -14.34 -4.75
C SER A 214 4.93 -14.47 -3.82
N ILE A 215 6.09 -14.02 -4.29
CA ILE A 215 7.38 -14.16 -3.62
C ILE A 215 8.08 -12.81 -3.65
N ASP A 216 8.37 -12.22 -2.49
CA ASP A 216 9.16 -10.99 -2.39
C ASP A 216 10.47 -11.26 -1.63
N TYR A 217 11.57 -10.62 -2.07
CA TYR A 217 12.82 -10.54 -1.34
C TYR A 217 12.81 -9.25 -0.49
N LEU A 218 12.68 -9.41 0.83
CA LEU A 218 12.56 -8.28 1.76
C LEU A 218 13.91 -7.64 2.14
N GLY A 219 15.02 -8.30 1.80
CA GLY A 219 16.34 -7.98 2.32
C GLY A 219 16.68 -8.74 3.59
N ASN A 220 17.93 -8.60 4.05
CA ASN A 220 18.52 -9.31 5.17
C ASN A 220 18.38 -10.85 5.07
N ASN A 221 18.50 -11.38 3.85
CA ASN A 221 18.31 -12.80 3.54
C ASN A 221 16.93 -13.35 3.95
N ILE A 222 15.88 -12.54 3.82
CA ILE A 222 14.49 -12.93 4.08
C ILE A 222 13.68 -12.83 2.78
N ILE A 223 12.94 -13.90 2.48
CA ILE A 223 11.90 -13.88 1.45
C ILE A 223 10.52 -14.08 2.09
N THR A 224 9.48 -13.62 1.41
CA THR A 224 8.09 -14.04 1.64
C THR A 224 7.70 -15.07 0.60
N ILE A 225 6.83 -16.00 1.00
CA ILE A 225 6.16 -16.93 0.10
C ILE A 225 4.68 -16.90 0.48
N GLU A 226 3.87 -16.36 -0.40
CA GLU A 226 2.42 -16.40 -0.34
C GLU A 226 1.90 -17.28 -1.46
N ALA A 227 1.00 -18.19 -1.14
CA ALA A 227 0.39 -19.08 -2.12
C ALA A 227 -1.10 -19.23 -1.85
N GLU A 228 -1.87 -19.35 -2.92
CA GLU A 228 -3.33 -19.50 -2.88
C GLU A 228 -3.78 -20.49 -3.96
N ALA A 229 -4.73 -21.35 -3.64
CA ALA A 229 -5.35 -22.27 -4.58
C ALA A 229 -6.48 -21.57 -5.37
N SER A 230 -6.80 -22.09 -6.56
CA SER A 230 -7.89 -21.54 -7.38
C SER A 230 -9.25 -21.57 -6.69
N GLU A 231 -10.11 -20.60 -7.01
CA GLU A 231 -11.45 -20.43 -6.41
C GLU A 231 -12.32 -21.71 -6.48
N GLU A 232 -12.19 -22.53 -7.53
CA GLU A 232 -12.91 -23.81 -7.64
C GLU A 232 -12.50 -24.84 -6.58
N LYS A 233 -11.26 -24.76 -6.06
CA LYS A 233 -10.75 -25.59 -4.96
C LYS A 233 -11.02 -25.00 -3.58
N ASN A 234 -11.49 -23.74 -3.51
CA ASN A 234 -11.87 -23.08 -2.26
C ASN A 234 -13.30 -23.42 -1.80
N ALA A 235 -14.06 -24.18 -2.59
CA ALA A 235 -15.48 -24.48 -2.36
C ALA A 235 -15.76 -25.67 -1.43
N ASP A 236 -14.75 -26.43 -0.97
CA ASP A 236 -14.93 -27.62 -0.13
C ASP A 236 -14.88 -27.36 1.40
N GLU A 237 -14.77 -26.10 1.84
CA GLU A 237 -15.02 -25.77 3.25
C GLU A 237 -16.54 -25.68 3.54
N ALA A 238 -17.08 -26.76 4.09
CA ALA A 238 -18.37 -26.72 4.78
C ALA A 238 -18.29 -25.71 5.95
N PRO A 239 -19.25 -24.76 6.08
CA PRO A 239 -19.21 -23.74 7.12
C PRO A 239 -19.43 -24.35 8.51
N TYR A 240 -18.51 -24.07 9.43
CA TYR A 240 -18.71 -24.31 10.87
C TYR A 240 -19.97 -23.57 11.36
N PRO A 241 -20.68 -24.10 12.37
CA PRO A 241 -22.05 -23.71 12.68
C PRO A 241 -22.13 -22.26 13.15
N ALA A 242 -23.05 -21.53 12.53
CA ALA A 242 -23.48 -20.22 12.97
C ALA A 242 -23.95 -20.28 14.43
N THR A 243 -23.30 -19.51 15.31
CA THR A 243 -24.05 -18.86 16.39
C THR A 243 -24.74 -17.65 15.79
N GLU A 244 -26.04 -17.82 15.56
CA GLU A 244 -26.97 -16.80 15.11
C GLU A 244 -26.83 -15.51 15.95
N THR A 245 -26.75 -14.37 15.27
CA THR A 245 -27.71 -13.28 15.49
C THR A 245 -27.92 -12.55 14.17
N THR A 246 -29.08 -12.84 13.59
CA THR A 246 -29.66 -12.38 12.34
C THR A 246 -30.10 -10.91 12.40
N GLN A 247 -29.96 -10.19 11.27
CA GLN A 247 -30.95 -9.26 10.68
C GLN A 247 -30.36 -8.75 9.35
N GLU A 248 -30.53 -9.49 8.25
CA GLU A 248 -31.61 -9.37 7.25
C GLU A 248 -31.59 -8.04 6.48
N SER A 249 -31.19 -8.09 5.20
CA SER A 249 -31.89 -7.38 4.14
C SER A 249 -31.76 -8.14 2.83
N GLN A 250 -32.91 -8.34 2.20
CA GLN A 250 -33.20 -9.26 1.11
C GLN A 250 -32.83 -8.66 -0.25
N GLU A 251 -32.23 -9.46 -1.12
CA GLU A 251 -32.21 -9.24 -2.58
C GLU A 251 -32.93 -10.43 -3.24
N PRO A 252 -33.92 -10.22 -4.13
CA PRO A 252 -34.54 -11.32 -4.85
C PRO A 252 -33.83 -11.58 -6.18
N GLU A 253 -33.53 -12.86 -6.39
CA GLU A 253 -33.05 -13.47 -7.62
C GLU A 253 -34.21 -13.83 -8.58
N VAL A 254 -33.85 -14.13 -9.83
CA VAL A 254 -34.51 -14.97 -10.86
C VAL A 254 -35.35 -14.27 -11.96
N SER A 255 -34.89 -14.33 -13.22
CA SER A 255 -35.38 -15.30 -14.23
C SER A 255 -34.76 -15.12 -15.63
N GLN A 256 -34.51 -16.26 -16.27
CA GLN A 256 -33.82 -16.53 -17.55
C GLN A 256 -34.65 -16.29 -18.84
N GLU A 257 -33.93 -15.96 -19.94
CA GLU A 257 -33.98 -16.35 -21.39
C GLU A 257 -35.30 -16.79 -22.12
N PRO A 258 -35.39 -16.94 -23.48
CA PRO A 258 -34.32 -17.17 -24.52
C PRO A 258 -34.43 -16.45 -25.90
N GLU A 259 -33.36 -16.61 -26.71
CA GLU A 259 -33.16 -16.74 -28.20
C GLU A 259 -34.13 -16.04 -29.21
N GLU A 260 -33.76 -15.59 -30.43
CA GLU A 260 -33.05 -16.26 -31.53
C GLU A 260 -32.75 -15.29 -32.73
N SER A 261 -31.55 -15.42 -33.30
CA SER A 261 -31.06 -15.32 -34.71
C SER A 261 -31.61 -14.34 -35.78
N GLN A 262 -30.71 -13.68 -36.54
CA GLN A 262 -30.26 -14.07 -37.90
C GLN A 262 -29.48 -12.95 -38.63
N GLU A 263 -28.31 -13.31 -39.17
CA GLU A 263 -27.56 -12.64 -40.25
C GLU A 263 -28.24 -12.90 -41.62
N PRO A 264 -27.95 -12.15 -42.71
CA PRO A 264 -26.81 -12.55 -43.57
C PRO A 264 -26.03 -11.40 -44.27
N GLU A 265 -24.82 -11.78 -44.73
CA GLU A 265 -23.90 -11.18 -45.72
C GLU A 265 -24.59 -10.59 -46.99
N GLU A 266 -24.03 -9.67 -47.81
CA GLU A 266 -22.80 -9.81 -48.61
C GLU A 266 -22.44 -8.51 -49.41
N SER A 267 -21.13 -8.32 -49.69
CA SER A 267 -20.52 -7.80 -50.94
C SER A 267 -20.18 -6.30 -51.25
N GLN A 268 -18.87 -6.00 -51.12
CA GLN A 268 -17.87 -5.42 -52.08
C GLN A 268 -17.87 -3.96 -52.65
N LYS A 269 -16.91 -3.12 -52.15
CA LYS A 269 -15.75 -2.33 -52.76
C LYS A 269 -15.96 -1.56 -54.12
N PRO A 270 -15.35 -0.37 -54.47
CA PRO A 270 -14.01 0.22 -54.10
C PRO A 270 -13.83 1.74 -53.81
N GLU A 271 -12.75 2.01 -53.06
CA GLU A 271 -11.74 3.11 -53.11
C GLU A 271 -12.12 4.53 -53.60
N GLU A 272 -11.92 5.53 -52.73
CA GLU A 272 -10.91 6.58 -52.92
C GLU A 272 -10.66 7.39 -51.63
N THR A 273 -9.38 7.62 -51.32
CA THR A 273 -8.87 8.45 -50.21
C THR A 273 -9.03 9.94 -50.58
N PRO A 274 -9.48 10.80 -49.66
CA PRO A 274 -8.50 11.67 -49.01
C PRO A 274 -8.80 11.86 -47.50
N ALA A 275 -7.79 11.64 -46.65
CA ALA A 275 -7.74 12.24 -45.32
C ALA A 275 -7.44 13.76 -45.44
N PRO A 276 -7.64 14.60 -44.41
CA PRO A 276 -8.03 14.29 -43.03
C PRO A 276 -9.14 15.19 -42.46
N SER A 277 -9.95 14.69 -41.52
CA SER A 277 -10.43 15.41 -40.32
C SER A 277 -11.62 14.66 -39.74
N GLY A 278 -11.52 14.28 -38.48
CA GLY A 278 -12.51 13.48 -37.77
C GLY A 278 -11.83 12.73 -36.65
N ALA A 279 -11.21 13.48 -35.73
CA ALA A 279 -10.76 12.96 -34.46
C ALA A 279 -11.97 12.31 -33.74
N PRO A 280 -11.79 11.17 -33.04
CA PRO A 280 -12.73 10.76 -32.01
C PRO A 280 -12.66 11.78 -30.87
N ASP A 281 -13.82 12.14 -30.33
CA ASP A 281 -14.01 13.14 -29.28
C ASP A 281 -12.94 13.04 -28.18
N LYS A 282 -12.07 14.05 -28.17
CA LYS A 282 -11.36 14.47 -26.97
C LYS A 282 -12.27 15.51 -26.32
N GLU A 283 -12.94 15.16 -25.23
CA GLU A 283 -13.37 16.20 -24.28
C GLU A 283 -12.10 16.87 -23.73
N GLN A 284 -11.76 18.01 -24.33
CA GLN A 284 -10.67 18.87 -23.87
C GLN A 284 -11.21 19.80 -22.78
N GLY A 285 -10.70 19.63 -21.56
CA GLY A 285 -10.53 20.73 -20.61
C GLY A 285 -11.61 20.96 -19.55
N GLU A 286 -12.66 20.15 -19.48
CA GLU A 286 -13.65 20.24 -18.38
C GLU A 286 -13.33 19.23 -17.27
N ILE A 287 -13.52 19.66 -16.01
CA ILE A 287 -13.35 18.81 -14.83
C ILE A 287 -14.59 17.91 -14.73
N ARG A 288 -14.41 16.58 -14.76
CA ARG A 288 -15.56 15.67 -14.67
C ARG A 288 -16.24 15.79 -13.30
N SER A 289 -17.57 15.71 -13.32
CA SER A 289 -18.42 15.99 -12.16
C SER A 289 -18.17 15.03 -11.00
N ASP A 290 -17.93 13.77 -11.29
CA ASP A 290 -17.60 12.71 -10.33
C ASP A 290 -16.23 12.95 -9.66
N PHE A 291 -15.20 13.26 -10.45
CA PHE A 291 -13.88 13.64 -9.93
C PHE A 291 -13.97 14.89 -9.04
N LYS A 292 -14.68 15.92 -9.48
CA LYS A 292 -14.87 17.14 -8.69
C LYS A 292 -15.55 16.84 -7.36
N LYS A 293 -16.60 16.02 -7.35
CA LYS A 293 -17.29 15.62 -6.12
C LYS A 293 -16.36 14.86 -5.17
N ALA A 294 -15.54 13.94 -5.68
CA ALA A 294 -14.56 13.23 -4.86
C ALA A 294 -13.57 14.21 -4.20
N MET A 295 -12.98 15.12 -5.00
CA MET A 295 -12.03 16.12 -4.50
C MET A 295 -12.67 17.12 -3.51
N ASP A 296 -13.88 17.59 -3.77
CA ASP A 296 -14.62 18.49 -2.88
C ASP A 296 -14.94 17.81 -1.55
N SER A 297 -15.31 16.52 -1.58
CA SER A 297 -15.58 15.75 -0.37
C SER A 297 -14.34 15.47 0.46
N TYR A 298 -13.20 15.23 -0.18
CA TYR A 298 -11.90 15.17 0.49
C TYR A 298 -11.58 16.49 1.17
N GLU A 299 -11.71 17.62 0.47
CA GLU A 299 -11.43 18.92 1.07
C GLU A 299 -12.37 19.25 2.25
N ALA A 300 -13.66 18.90 2.15
CA ALA A 300 -14.63 19.09 3.22
C ALA A 300 -14.34 18.18 4.43
N PHE A 301 -13.94 16.94 4.19
CA PHE A 301 -13.48 16.05 5.25
C PHE A 301 -12.28 16.63 6.00
N MET A 302 -11.33 17.21 5.26
CA MET A 302 -10.16 17.87 5.84
C MET A 302 -10.51 19.15 6.62
N ASP A 303 -11.55 19.88 6.22
CA ASP A 303 -12.08 21.02 7.00
C ASP A 303 -12.61 20.57 8.37
N GLU A 304 -13.37 19.47 8.40
CA GLU A 304 -13.89 18.89 9.65
C GLU A 304 -12.75 18.38 10.54
N TYR A 305 -11.70 17.79 9.95
CA TYR A 305 -10.50 17.41 10.71
C TYR A 305 -9.85 18.63 11.40
N VAL A 306 -9.66 19.74 10.69
CA VAL A 306 -9.04 20.95 11.25
C VAL A 306 -9.92 21.56 12.34
N ALA A 307 -11.24 21.59 12.13
CA ALA A 307 -12.20 22.08 13.10
C ALA A 307 -12.17 21.22 14.38
N PHE A 308 -12.15 19.89 14.22
CA PHE A 308 -12.01 18.94 15.32
C PHE A 308 -10.70 19.15 16.07
N MET A 309 -9.55 19.24 15.37
CA MET A 309 -8.24 19.45 15.98
C MET A 309 -8.16 20.74 16.80
N LYS A 310 -8.75 21.82 16.29
CA LYS A 310 -8.84 23.09 17.02
C LYS A 310 -9.69 22.97 18.28
N LYS A 311 -10.87 22.35 18.19
CA LYS A 311 -11.76 22.16 19.34
C LYS A 311 -11.12 21.26 20.41
N TYR A 312 -10.44 20.22 19.96
CA TYR A 312 -9.72 19.27 20.79
C TYR A 312 -8.52 19.92 21.50
N SER A 313 -7.75 20.78 20.84
CA SER A 313 -6.64 21.50 21.49
C SER A 313 -7.13 22.53 22.52
N GLU A 314 -8.27 23.17 22.27
CA GLU A 314 -8.88 24.14 23.17
C GLU A 314 -9.47 23.48 24.44
N ASN A 315 -10.11 22.31 24.31
CA ASN A 315 -10.63 21.54 25.44
C ASN A 315 -10.65 20.02 25.17
N PRO A 316 -9.58 19.29 25.48
CA PRO A 316 -9.46 17.86 25.17
C PRO A 316 -10.41 16.96 25.98
N THR A 317 -11.06 17.51 27.02
CA THR A 317 -12.05 16.80 27.85
C THR A 317 -13.48 17.25 27.57
N ASP A 318 -13.74 17.97 26.47
CA ASP A 318 -15.10 18.34 26.08
C ASP A 318 -15.91 17.07 25.75
N MET A 319 -17.01 16.86 26.47
CA MET A 319 -17.88 15.70 26.29
C MET A 319 -18.54 15.67 24.91
N ASN A 320 -18.56 16.79 24.18
CA ASN A 320 -19.05 16.85 22.81
C ASN A 320 -18.06 16.27 21.78
N LEU A 321 -16.78 16.06 22.13
CA LEU A 321 -15.77 15.52 21.21
C LEU A 321 -16.13 14.12 20.69
N LEU A 322 -16.84 13.32 21.48
CA LEU A 322 -17.33 12.01 21.04
C LEU A 322 -18.37 12.14 19.92
N THR A 323 -19.26 13.13 20.02
CA THR A 323 -20.25 13.43 18.97
C THR A 323 -19.56 13.99 17.74
N ASP A 324 -18.63 14.94 17.90
CA ASP A 324 -17.88 15.51 16.78
C ASP A 324 -17.05 14.43 16.05
N TYR A 325 -16.51 13.45 16.78
CA TYR A 325 -15.80 12.31 16.21
C TYR A 325 -16.74 11.40 15.40
N ALA A 326 -17.97 11.17 15.86
CA ALA A 326 -18.96 10.41 15.09
C ALA A 326 -19.36 11.13 13.79
N ASP A 327 -19.53 12.45 13.83
CA ASP A 327 -19.80 13.27 12.65
C ASP A 327 -18.61 13.26 11.68
N TYR A 328 -17.39 13.31 12.19
CA TYR A 328 -16.16 13.14 11.41
C TYR A 328 -16.08 11.77 10.71
N MET A 329 -16.43 10.68 11.40
CA MET A 329 -16.47 9.34 10.79
C MET A 329 -17.54 9.21 9.70
N ASN A 330 -18.70 9.87 9.86
CA ASN A 330 -19.71 9.93 8.81
C ASN A 330 -19.19 10.67 7.56
N LYS A 331 -18.41 11.74 7.76
CA LYS A 331 -17.76 12.48 6.66
C LYS A 331 -16.67 11.67 5.96
N TYR A 332 -15.95 10.85 6.70
CA TYR A 332 -15.01 9.89 6.12
C TYR A 332 -15.72 8.89 5.19
N ALA A 333 -16.82 8.29 5.65
CA ALA A 333 -17.61 7.35 4.83
C ALA A 333 -18.17 8.04 3.57
N ASP A 334 -18.72 9.24 3.71
CA ASP A 334 -19.25 10.06 2.61
C ASP A 334 -18.17 10.44 1.57
N MET A 335 -16.92 10.65 2.02
CA MET A 335 -15.77 10.85 1.15
C MET A 335 -15.45 9.55 0.39
N MET A 336 -15.30 8.42 1.09
CA MET A 336 -14.96 7.14 0.47
C MET A 336 -15.96 6.73 -0.61
N GLU A 337 -17.25 6.88 -0.34
CA GLU A 337 -18.32 6.62 -1.33
C GLU A 337 -18.15 7.44 -2.61
N LYS A 338 -17.76 8.72 -2.49
CA LYS A 338 -17.53 9.59 -3.67
C LYS A 338 -16.26 9.24 -4.43
N PHE A 339 -15.24 8.71 -3.77
CA PHE A 339 -14.05 8.17 -4.44
C PHE A 339 -14.34 6.86 -5.17
N GLU A 340 -15.21 6.01 -4.62
CA GLU A 340 -15.68 4.80 -5.31
C GLU A 340 -16.44 5.17 -6.58
N GLN A 341 -17.40 6.10 -6.48
CA GLN A 341 -18.23 6.61 -7.57
C GLN A 341 -17.47 7.37 -8.67
N TRP A 342 -16.20 7.75 -8.45
CA TRP A 342 -15.38 8.38 -9.49
C TRP A 342 -14.94 7.35 -10.54
N GLU A 343 -15.59 7.26 -11.69
CA GLU A 343 -15.44 6.11 -12.60
C GLU A 343 -14.11 6.10 -13.39
N SER A 344 -13.41 7.23 -13.46
CA SER A 344 -12.21 7.34 -14.29
C SER A 344 -10.92 6.87 -13.62
N ASN A 345 -10.10 6.18 -14.40
CA ASN A 345 -8.79 5.66 -14.01
C ASN A 345 -7.61 6.63 -14.32
N ASP A 346 -7.87 7.77 -14.96
CA ASP A 346 -6.88 8.81 -15.26
C ASP A 346 -7.45 10.23 -15.02
N MET A 347 -6.58 11.24 -14.99
CA MET A 347 -6.98 12.65 -14.89
C MET A 347 -6.59 13.37 -16.17
N ASN A 348 -7.47 14.25 -16.65
CA ASN A 348 -7.10 15.23 -17.67
C ASN A 348 -6.30 16.40 -17.05
N ASP A 349 -5.75 17.29 -17.88
CA ASP A 349 -4.90 18.39 -17.42
C ASP A 349 -5.63 19.35 -16.45
N ALA A 350 -6.93 19.58 -16.65
CA ALA A 350 -7.74 20.44 -15.78
C ALA A 350 -8.01 19.78 -14.43
N GLU A 351 -8.24 18.48 -14.40
CA GLU A 351 -8.44 17.68 -13.19
C GLU A 351 -7.15 17.55 -12.38
N LEU A 352 -6.01 17.35 -13.05
CA LEU A 352 -4.71 17.34 -12.39
C LEU A 352 -4.40 18.71 -11.77
N ALA A 353 -4.69 19.81 -12.48
CA ALA A 353 -4.55 21.14 -11.91
C ALA A 353 -5.46 21.32 -10.68
N TYR A 354 -6.73 20.88 -10.77
CA TYR A 354 -7.67 20.95 -9.66
C TYR A 354 -7.23 20.12 -8.46
N TYR A 355 -6.72 18.91 -8.68
CA TYR A 355 -6.12 18.07 -7.64
C TYR A 355 -4.98 18.78 -6.92
N LEU A 356 -4.03 19.38 -7.67
CA LEU A 356 -2.90 20.09 -7.08
C LEU A 356 -3.35 21.32 -6.28
N GLU A 357 -4.39 22.02 -6.73
CA GLU A 357 -4.99 23.12 -5.97
C GLU A 357 -5.64 22.64 -4.66
N VAL A 358 -6.43 21.57 -4.71
CA VAL A 358 -7.06 20.94 -3.54
C VAL A 358 -5.98 20.51 -2.55
N GLN A 359 -4.93 19.84 -3.01
CA GLN A 359 -3.81 19.43 -2.15
C GLN A 359 -3.07 20.62 -1.54
N THR A 360 -2.90 21.71 -2.28
CA THR A 360 -2.30 22.94 -1.75
C THR A 360 -3.16 23.57 -0.66
N ARG A 361 -4.50 23.61 -0.86
CA ARG A 361 -5.44 24.11 0.14
C ARG A 361 -5.44 23.24 1.39
N VAL A 362 -5.51 21.92 1.23
CA VAL A 362 -5.46 20.96 2.34
C VAL A 362 -4.13 21.06 3.09
N SER A 363 -3.00 21.14 2.39
CA SER A 363 -1.68 21.31 3.02
C SER A 363 -1.61 22.59 3.86
N LYS A 364 -2.19 23.69 3.37
CA LYS A 364 -2.29 24.95 4.13
C LYS A 364 -3.16 24.80 5.37
N LYS A 365 -4.33 24.16 5.24
CA LYS A 365 -5.24 23.86 6.36
C LYS A 365 -4.57 22.99 7.44
N LEU A 366 -3.80 21.99 7.02
CA LEU A 366 -3.01 21.13 7.92
C LEU A 366 -1.89 21.90 8.62
N LEU A 367 -1.21 22.80 7.92
CA LEU A 367 -0.22 23.67 8.54
C LEU A 367 -0.84 24.58 9.60
N GLU A 368 -2.04 25.12 9.34
CA GLU A 368 -2.80 25.90 10.34
C GLU A 368 -3.19 25.03 11.54
N ALA A 369 -3.66 23.80 11.32
CA ALA A 369 -3.98 22.85 12.39
C ALA A 369 -2.75 22.47 13.24
N SER A 370 -1.56 22.42 12.66
CA SER A 370 -0.31 22.14 13.40
C SER A 370 0.11 23.26 14.37
N GLN A 371 -0.54 24.42 14.31
CA GLN A 371 -0.32 25.53 15.25
C GLN A 371 -1.26 25.45 16.48
N TYR A 372 -2.26 24.57 16.45
CA TYR A 372 -3.12 24.22 17.58
C TYR A 372 -2.49 23.08 18.38
#